data_AF-A0A847TDF5-F1
#
_entry.id   AF-A0A847TDF5-F1
#
_cell.length_a   1.000
_cell.length_b   1.000
_cell.length_c   1.000
_cell.angle_alpha   90.00
_cell.angle_beta   90.00
_cell.angle_gamma   90.00
#
_symmetry.space_group_name_H-M   'P 1'
#
loop_
_entity.id
_entity.type
_entity.pdbx_description
1 polymer ?
#
loop_
_entity_poly.entity_id
_entity_poly.type
_entity_poly.pdbx_seq_one_letter_code
_entity_poly.pdbx_strand_id
1 'polypeptide(L)'
;MDVNSSLLSILSIEVEGIEHIFFMYVKEIHEKPPEAIHWYKGRGEDGKAQQLWTERKIRQWLAIGKSPEIKIVFDQLMCDQSWTMVTLKGTSVTFQINQYNRVSQSDDELLARIPGVNPSTPPAVLYYQTDFDPSISFLVDEHTNCRFIDGTEYHQDIKPIYPSGLLGENKLYEYLKEKIIAVYEPKEIFFQMAESKNTALDKKITGFIQSDKVFRTDHYVNIQFKDGSESIGKADIDPVTGRWEISVEETYGKGRYLVINRKTGRPTFGENYFIIQNMTFSDHVARTILTDLFGRQIILLENGSGETSPPVDALNWDYTLYPDATQAEIELSDKIASVLLSLGRSIVISDPYFLGDLKEVDKKWTFASTGQRLFFNALITAIGKGVLREITLVGNWGRANSYVEGSQTDFERRYQMLAALIQGTFKSWPDKQLDRFEMVFTKGSFHDRY
;
A
#
# COMPACT_ATOMS: atom_id res chain seq x y z
N MET A 1 6.51 28.18 -21.51
CA MET A 1 5.72 27.78 -20.33
C MET A 1 4.89 26.61 -20.81
N ASP A 2 5.11 25.41 -20.28
CA ASP A 2 4.20 24.31 -20.58
C ASP A 2 3.15 24.29 -19.46
N VAL A 3 2.00 24.87 -19.76
CA VAL A 3 0.80 24.78 -18.92
C VAL A 3 0.29 23.34 -19.03
N ASN A 4 -0.14 22.72 -17.94
CA ASN A 4 -0.74 21.37 -18.02
C ASN A 4 -2.03 21.41 -18.85
N SER A 5 -2.43 20.25 -19.37
CA SER A 5 -3.76 20.05 -19.93
C SER A 5 -4.70 19.55 -18.85
N SER A 6 -5.98 19.93 -18.95
CA SER A 6 -7.05 19.29 -18.20
C SER A 6 -8.10 18.77 -19.15
N LEU A 7 -8.65 17.61 -18.80
CA LEU A 7 -9.82 17.03 -19.44
C LEU A 7 -11.05 17.33 -18.58
N LEU A 8 -12.10 17.86 -19.19
CA LEU A 8 -13.41 18.10 -18.59
C LEU A 8 -14.42 17.15 -19.24
N SER A 9 -15.03 16.27 -18.44
CA SER A 9 -16.17 15.44 -18.85
C SER A 9 -17.42 15.89 -18.09
N ILE A 10 -18.51 16.11 -18.83
CA ILE A 10 -19.82 16.49 -18.29
C ILE A 10 -20.81 15.41 -18.69
N LEU A 11 -21.55 14.89 -17.72
CA LEU A 11 -22.68 14.00 -17.94
C LEU A 11 -23.98 14.74 -17.66
N SER A 12 -24.90 14.67 -18.62
CA SER A 12 -26.17 15.38 -18.55
C SER A 12 -27.35 14.55 -19.03
N ILE A 13 -28.54 14.98 -18.65
CA ILE A 13 -29.83 14.53 -19.18
C ILE A 13 -30.50 15.73 -19.86
N GLU A 14 -30.94 15.55 -21.10
CA GLU A 14 -31.67 16.59 -21.82
C GLU A 14 -33.16 16.59 -21.43
N VAL A 15 -33.63 17.74 -20.92
CA VAL A 15 -35.04 18.03 -20.65
C VAL A 15 -35.40 19.34 -21.37
N GLU A 16 -36.37 19.29 -22.28
CA GLU A 16 -36.88 20.50 -22.98
C GLU A 16 -35.79 21.37 -23.67
N GLY A 17 -34.73 20.74 -24.19
CA GLY A 17 -33.63 21.42 -24.89
C GLY A 17 -32.53 21.97 -23.95
N ILE A 18 -32.52 21.50 -22.71
CA ILE A 18 -31.69 21.99 -21.62
C ILE A 18 -30.91 20.82 -21.05
N GLU A 19 -29.62 21.01 -20.87
CA GLU A 19 -28.73 19.95 -20.40
C GLU A 19 -28.61 20.01 -18.87
N HIS A 20 -29.35 19.13 -18.18
CA HIS A 20 -29.25 18.99 -16.73
C HIS A 20 -28.02 18.17 -16.38
N ILE A 21 -27.01 18.83 -15.83
CA ILE A 21 -25.76 18.23 -15.38
C ILE A 21 -26.05 17.45 -14.10
N PHE A 22 -25.78 16.14 -14.15
CA PHE A 22 -25.84 15.28 -12.96
C PHE A 22 -24.46 14.86 -12.47
N PHE A 23 -23.43 14.93 -13.33
CA PHE A 23 -22.06 14.65 -12.92
C PHE A 23 -21.03 15.38 -13.79
N MET A 24 -19.97 15.92 -13.18
CA MET A 24 -18.82 16.50 -13.86
C MET A 24 -17.51 15.99 -13.29
N TYR A 25 -16.52 15.85 -14.15
CA TYR A 25 -15.20 15.40 -13.76
C TYR A 25 -14.14 16.19 -14.51
N VAL A 26 -13.25 16.84 -13.77
CA VAL A 26 -12.04 17.47 -14.31
C VAL A 26 -10.83 16.70 -13.82
N LYS A 27 -9.99 16.26 -14.75
CA LYS A 27 -8.69 15.63 -14.45
C LYS A 27 -7.57 16.35 -15.16
N GLU A 28 -6.56 16.79 -14.44
CA GLU A 28 -5.33 17.26 -15.07
C GLU A 28 -4.52 16.08 -15.63
N ILE A 29 -4.05 16.18 -16.87
CA ILE A 29 -3.40 15.08 -17.61
C ILE A 29 -2.03 15.48 -18.16
N HIS A 30 -1.20 14.46 -18.46
CA HIS A 30 0.16 14.61 -18.98
C HIS A 30 0.21 14.81 -20.50
N GLU A 31 -0.62 15.71 -21.02
CA GLU A 31 -0.65 16.05 -22.44
C GLU A 31 -0.26 17.51 -22.67
N LYS A 32 0.32 17.79 -23.84
CA LYS A 32 0.55 19.17 -24.29
C LYS A 32 -0.81 19.80 -24.59
N PRO A 33 -1.14 20.96 -24.01
CA PRO A 33 -2.45 21.55 -24.22
C PRO A 33 -2.61 22.02 -25.67
N PRO A 34 -3.84 21.94 -26.22
CA PRO A 34 -4.16 22.62 -27.46
C PRO A 34 -4.03 24.14 -27.29
N GLU A 35 -3.93 24.88 -28.41
CA GLU A 35 -3.81 26.34 -28.38
C GLU A 35 -5.01 27.02 -27.72
N ALA A 36 -6.20 26.45 -27.92
CA ALA A 36 -7.48 26.82 -27.32
C ALA A 36 -8.26 25.57 -26.89
N ILE A 37 -9.29 25.73 -26.06
CA ILE A 37 -10.16 24.63 -25.63
C ILE A 37 -10.68 23.85 -26.85
N HIS A 38 -10.38 22.57 -26.88
CA HIS A 38 -10.82 21.62 -27.88
C HIS A 38 -11.99 20.79 -27.34
N TRP A 39 -13.16 20.95 -27.95
CA TRP A 39 -14.30 20.07 -27.74
C TRP A 39 -14.25 18.89 -28.70
N TYR A 40 -14.42 17.68 -28.20
CA TYR A 40 -14.28 16.47 -29.01
C TYR A 40 -15.47 16.32 -29.98
N LYS A 41 -15.19 15.73 -31.15
CA LYS A 41 -16.19 15.46 -32.17
C LYS A 41 -17.35 14.65 -31.61
N GLY A 42 -18.57 15.18 -31.76
CA GLY A 42 -19.79 14.58 -31.25
C GLY A 42 -19.87 14.52 -29.71
N ARG A 43 -19.01 15.24 -28.99
CA ARG A 43 -19.00 15.41 -27.52
C ARG A 43 -18.81 16.88 -27.14
N GLY A 44 -19.41 17.78 -27.90
CA GLY A 44 -19.38 19.23 -27.68
C GLY A 44 -18.91 20.00 -28.90
N GLU A 45 -18.20 19.36 -29.84
CA GLU A 45 -17.96 19.97 -31.15
C GLU A 45 -19.31 20.33 -31.81
N ASP A 46 -19.41 21.58 -32.28
CA ASP A 46 -20.60 22.20 -32.87
C ASP A 46 -21.86 22.18 -31.98
N GLY A 47 -21.68 22.02 -30.66
CA GLY A 47 -22.79 21.97 -29.70
C GLY A 47 -23.52 20.63 -29.61
N LYS A 48 -22.91 19.53 -30.05
CA LYS A 48 -23.53 18.19 -30.02
C LYS A 48 -22.88 17.26 -29.01
N ALA A 49 -23.67 16.70 -28.09
CA ALA A 49 -23.21 15.70 -27.14
C ALA A 49 -23.24 14.26 -27.70
N GLN A 50 -22.48 13.36 -27.08
CA GLN A 50 -22.56 11.94 -27.39
C GLN A 50 -23.65 11.32 -26.53
N GLN A 51 -24.64 10.69 -27.15
CA GLN A 51 -25.62 9.90 -26.42
C GLN A 51 -24.96 8.62 -25.89
N LEU A 52 -24.96 8.45 -24.56
CA LEU A 52 -24.46 7.26 -23.87
C LEU A 52 -25.58 6.24 -23.69
N TRP A 53 -26.76 6.68 -23.25
CA TRP A 53 -27.94 5.82 -23.08
C TRP A 53 -29.15 6.48 -23.72
N THR A 54 -29.64 5.89 -24.82
CA THR A 54 -30.67 6.53 -25.65
C THR A 54 -31.99 6.72 -24.92
N GLU A 55 -32.49 5.64 -24.30
CA GLU A 55 -33.79 5.63 -23.61
C GLU A 55 -33.84 6.60 -22.43
N ARG A 56 -32.73 6.72 -21.70
CA ARG A 56 -32.59 7.61 -20.53
C ARG A 56 -32.06 9.00 -20.88
N LYS A 57 -31.81 9.26 -22.17
CA LYS A 57 -31.25 10.52 -22.71
C LYS A 57 -29.94 10.96 -22.04
N ILE A 58 -29.14 10.03 -21.54
CA ILE A 58 -27.84 10.35 -20.95
C ILE A 58 -26.87 10.76 -22.04
N ARG A 59 -26.21 11.89 -21.84
CA ARG A 59 -25.27 12.51 -22.77
C ARG A 59 -23.91 12.76 -22.13
N GLN A 60 -22.87 12.72 -22.94
CA GLN A 60 -21.52 13.10 -22.57
C GLN A 60 -21.04 14.29 -23.40
N TRP A 61 -20.47 15.28 -22.70
CA TRP A 61 -19.68 16.35 -23.24
C TRP A 61 -18.23 16.21 -22.79
N LEU A 62 -17.28 16.54 -23.65
CA LEU A 62 -15.86 16.33 -23.40
C LEU A 62 -15.03 17.46 -24.03
N ALA A 63 -14.18 18.07 -23.20
CA ALA A 63 -13.25 19.10 -23.61
C ALA A 63 -11.84 18.85 -23.06
N ILE A 64 -10.83 19.24 -23.81
CA ILE A 64 -9.44 19.33 -23.36
C ILE A 64 -8.90 20.74 -23.61
N GLY A 65 -8.14 21.28 -22.68
CA GLY A 65 -7.56 22.63 -22.81
C GLY A 65 -6.48 22.87 -21.78
N LYS A 66 -5.92 24.08 -21.77
CA LYS A 66 -5.00 24.49 -20.70
C LYS A 66 -5.74 24.43 -19.36
N SER A 67 -5.12 23.91 -18.32
CA SER A 67 -5.76 23.73 -17.01
C SER A 67 -6.45 25.01 -16.48
N PRO A 68 -5.86 26.22 -16.57
CA PRO A 68 -6.56 27.45 -16.16
C PRO A 68 -7.81 27.75 -16.98
N GLU A 69 -7.80 27.46 -18.29
CA GLU A 69 -8.94 27.71 -19.18
C GLU A 69 -10.09 26.74 -18.90
N ILE A 70 -9.78 25.46 -18.72
CA ILE A 70 -10.77 24.44 -18.32
C ILE A 70 -11.33 24.73 -16.94
N LYS A 71 -10.47 25.18 -16.01
CA LYS A 71 -10.91 25.58 -14.68
C LYS A 71 -11.90 26.74 -14.73
N ILE A 72 -11.69 27.74 -15.61
CA ILE A 72 -12.65 28.83 -15.80
C ILE A 72 -14.00 28.29 -16.26
N VAL A 73 -14.04 27.37 -17.23
CA VAL A 73 -15.31 26.77 -17.71
C VAL A 73 -15.98 25.97 -16.58
N PHE A 74 -15.21 25.17 -15.85
CA PHE A 74 -15.72 24.41 -14.70
C PHE A 74 -16.27 25.34 -13.62
N ASP A 75 -15.52 26.36 -13.22
CA ASP A 75 -15.94 27.33 -12.22
C ASP A 75 -17.19 28.10 -12.68
N GLN A 76 -17.32 28.44 -13.97
CA GLN A 76 -18.53 29.08 -14.53
C GLN A 76 -19.76 28.18 -14.40
N LEU A 77 -19.64 26.90 -14.79
CA LEU A 77 -20.73 25.91 -14.67
C LEU A 77 -21.15 25.66 -13.22
N MET A 78 -20.22 25.85 -12.27
CA MET A 78 -20.50 25.72 -10.85
C MET A 78 -21.06 27.03 -10.25
N CYS A 79 -20.45 28.19 -10.52
CA CYS A 79 -20.79 29.45 -9.84
C CYS A 79 -22.21 29.94 -10.11
N ASP A 80 -22.72 29.71 -11.32
CA ASP A 80 -24.06 30.11 -11.67
C ASP A 80 -25.02 28.98 -11.28
N GLN A 81 -25.68 29.11 -10.11
CA GLN A 81 -26.78 28.22 -9.67
C GLN A 81 -28.02 28.29 -10.59
N SER A 82 -27.84 28.77 -11.81
CA SER A 82 -28.82 29.03 -12.86
C SER A 82 -28.14 28.88 -14.22
N TRP A 83 -28.84 28.24 -15.16
CA TRP A 83 -28.68 28.34 -16.62
C TRP A 83 -27.38 28.98 -17.12
N THR A 84 -26.33 28.17 -17.30
CA THR A 84 -25.08 28.64 -17.90
C THR A 84 -25.13 28.41 -19.40
N MET A 85 -25.13 29.49 -20.18
CA MET A 85 -25.00 29.40 -21.63
C MET A 85 -23.52 29.33 -22.01
N VAL A 86 -23.09 28.21 -22.56
CA VAL A 86 -21.73 28.01 -23.07
C VAL A 86 -21.77 28.03 -24.59
N THR A 87 -20.98 28.90 -25.22
CA THR A 87 -20.85 28.95 -26.67
C THR A 87 -19.77 27.96 -27.13
N LEU A 88 -20.22 26.87 -27.75
CA LEU A 88 -19.39 25.78 -28.28
C LEU A 88 -19.23 25.96 -29.79
N LYS A 89 -18.10 26.54 -30.23
CA LYS A 89 -17.81 26.84 -31.65
C LYS A 89 -18.96 27.54 -32.40
N GLY A 90 -19.65 28.47 -31.72
CA GLY A 90 -20.74 29.26 -32.29
C GLY A 90 -22.15 28.73 -32.02
N THR A 91 -22.29 27.54 -31.45
CA THR A 91 -23.58 27.01 -30.96
C THR A 91 -23.71 27.31 -29.47
N SER A 92 -24.80 27.94 -29.05
CA SER A 92 -25.11 28.13 -27.63
C SER A 92 -25.78 26.89 -27.05
N VAL A 93 -25.20 26.32 -26.01
CA VAL A 93 -25.78 25.23 -25.22
C VAL A 93 -26.04 25.74 -23.82
N THR A 94 -27.22 25.43 -23.28
CA THR A 94 -27.61 25.85 -21.93
C THR A 94 -27.53 24.68 -20.98
N PHE A 95 -26.68 24.81 -19.96
CA PHE A 95 -26.52 23.83 -18.90
C PHE A 95 -27.24 24.29 -17.63
N GLN A 96 -27.79 23.32 -16.89
CA GLN A 96 -28.36 23.56 -15.57
C GLN A 96 -27.78 22.56 -14.57
N ILE A 97 -27.40 23.02 -13.39
CA ILE A 97 -26.97 22.19 -12.27
C ILE A 97 -27.90 22.41 -11.09
N ASN A 98 -28.24 21.34 -10.36
CA ASN A 98 -29.02 21.48 -9.14
C ASN A 98 -28.20 22.15 -8.04
N GLN A 99 -28.88 22.67 -7.01
CA GLN A 99 -28.22 23.29 -5.86
C GLN A 99 -27.21 22.35 -5.21
N TYR A 100 -26.06 22.90 -4.86
CA TYR A 100 -24.95 22.13 -4.31
C TYR A 100 -24.20 22.91 -3.22
N ASN A 101 -23.50 22.17 -2.37
CA ASN A 101 -22.54 22.66 -1.39
C ASN A 101 -21.11 22.32 -1.86
N ARG A 102 -20.20 23.28 -1.73
CA ARG A 102 -18.77 23.07 -2.04
C ARG A 102 -18.03 22.70 -0.75
N VAL A 103 -17.27 21.61 -0.78
CA VAL A 103 -16.38 21.22 0.32
C VAL A 103 -14.96 21.12 -0.23
N SER A 104 -14.03 21.88 0.36
CA SER A 104 -12.60 21.74 0.06
C SER A 104 -11.95 20.76 1.02
N GLN A 105 -10.91 20.07 0.56
CA GLN A 105 -10.30 18.93 1.24
C GLN A 105 -9.62 19.24 2.60
N SER A 106 -9.74 20.47 3.11
CA SER A 106 -9.32 20.84 4.48
C SER A 106 -10.31 20.39 5.57
N ASP A 107 -11.47 19.87 5.19
CA ASP A 107 -12.52 19.44 6.11
C ASP A 107 -12.44 17.91 6.30
N ASP A 108 -11.53 17.49 7.20
CA ASP A 108 -11.08 16.10 7.41
C ASP A 108 -12.20 15.06 7.67
N GLU A 109 -13.40 15.46 8.11
CA GLU A 109 -14.46 14.52 8.53
C GLU A 109 -15.24 13.87 7.37
N LEU A 110 -15.37 14.54 6.22
CA LEU A 110 -16.16 14.04 5.08
C LEU A 110 -15.36 13.09 4.18
N LEU A 111 -14.05 13.30 4.06
CA LEU A 111 -13.17 12.53 3.18
C LEU A 111 -12.81 11.16 3.74
N ALA A 112 -12.76 11.03 5.07
CA ALA A 112 -12.56 9.75 5.75
C ALA A 112 -13.67 8.73 5.43
N ARG A 113 -14.80 9.18 4.87
CA ARG A 113 -15.95 8.33 4.51
C ARG A 113 -15.92 7.84 3.06
N ILE A 114 -15.01 8.35 2.21
CA ILE A 114 -14.96 8.00 0.78
C ILE A 114 -13.87 6.94 0.55
N PRO A 115 -14.22 5.70 0.15
CA PRO A 115 -13.24 4.66 -0.14
C PRO A 115 -12.29 5.05 -1.30
N GLY A 116 -10.98 4.97 -1.07
CA GLY A 116 -9.96 5.14 -2.12
C GLY A 116 -9.40 6.56 -2.30
N VAL A 117 -9.78 7.53 -1.48
CA VAL A 117 -9.05 8.81 -1.40
C VAL A 117 -7.78 8.57 -0.57
N ASN A 118 -6.66 8.37 -1.25
CA ASN A 118 -5.37 8.29 -0.57
C ASN A 118 -5.02 9.71 -0.07
N PRO A 119 -4.69 9.91 1.23
CA PRO A 119 -4.29 11.22 1.76
C PRO A 119 -3.04 11.83 1.08
N SER A 120 -2.41 11.07 0.17
CA SER A 120 -1.30 11.46 -0.66
C SER A 120 -1.65 12.09 -2.01
N THR A 121 -2.90 12.07 -2.47
CA THR A 121 -3.25 12.78 -3.71
C THR A 121 -3.54 14.24 -3.36
N PRO A 122 -3.05 15.24 -4.14
CA PRO A 122 -3.42 16.62 -3.88
C PRO A 122 -4.95 16.81 -3.88
N PRO A 123 -5.48 17.65 -2.99
CA PRO A 123 -6.55 18.56 -3.34
C PRO A 123 -7.80 18.14 -4.12
N ALA A 124 -8.37 16.93 -4.11
CA ALA A 124 -9.63 16.74 -4.86
C ALA A 124 -10.71 17.68 -4.29
N VAL A 125 -11.28 18.57 -5.12
CA VAL A 125 -12.37 19.47 -4.72
C VAL A 125 -13.69 18.80 -5.08
N LEU A 126 -14.54 18.59 -4.08
CA LEU A 126 -15.80 17.87 -4.22
C LEU A 126 -16.99 18.83 -4.06
N TYR A 127 -18.03 18.56 -4.85
CA TYR A 127 -19.28 19.34 -4.84
C TYR A 127 -20.45 18.39 -4.64
N TYR A 128 -21.27 18.66 -3.61
CA TYR A 128 -22.34 17.80 -3.15
C TYR A 128 -23.69 18.42 -3.46
N GLN A 129 -24.61 17.67 -4.06
CA GLN A 129 -26.00 18.11 -4.15
C GLN A 129 -26.64 18.23 -2.75
N THR A 130 -27.46 19.26 -2.55
CA THR A 130 -28.29 19.40 -1.35
C THR A 130 -29.35 18.29 -1.30
N ASP A 131 -29.98 18.04 -2.45
CA ASP A 131 -31.05 17.06 -2.62
C ASP A 131 -30.71 16.05 -3.71
N PHE A 132 -31.11 14.79 -3.50
CA PHE A 132 -30.88 13.73 -4.47
C PHE A 132 -31.73 13.96 -5.73
N ASP A 133 -31.11 14.01 -6.90
CA ASP A 133 -31.83 14.19 -8.16
C ASP A 133 -32.61 12.92 -8.54
N PRO A 134 -33.96 12.92 -8.51
CA PRO A 134 -34.75 11.74 -8.82
C PRO A 134 -34.58 11.25 -10.26
N SER A 135 -34.17 12.13 -11.17
CA SER A 135 -33.99 11.79 -12.60
C SER A 135 -32.87 10.78 -12.83
N ILE A 136 -31.93 10.64 -11.88
CA ILE A 136 -30.82 9.68 -11.92
C ILE A 136 -30.95 8.54 -10.90
N SER A 137 -32.08 8.43 -10.20
CA SER A 137 -32.33 7.38 -9.19
C SER A 137 -31.99 5.98 -9.69
N PHE A 138 -32.39 5.67 -10.93
CA PHE A 138 -32.09 4.39 -11.58
C PHE A 138 -30.59 4.06 -11.72
N LEU A 139 -29.70 5.06 -11.71
CA LEU A 139 -28.25 4.83 -11.72
C LEU A 139 -27.73 4.40 -10.35
N VAL A 140 -28.38 4.84 -9.27
CA VAL A 140 -27.95 4.63 -7.88
C VAL A 140 -28.67 3.44 -7.23
N ASP A 141 -29.91 3.17 -7.63
CA ASP A 141 -30.67 2.02 -7.14
C ASP A 141 -30.13 0.70 -7.70
N GLU A 142 -29.53 0.73 -8.90
CA GLU A 142 -28.96 -0.43 -9.59
C GLU A 142 -27.47 -0.19 -9.89
N HIS A 143 -26.60 -0.70 -9.02
CA HIS A 143 -25.14 -0.56 -9.13
C HIS A 143 -24.58 -0.88 -10.53
N THR A 144 -25.15 -1.86 -11.22
CA THR A 144 -24.75 -2.28 -12.57
C THR A 144 -24.92 -1.19 -13.63
N ASN A 145 -25.87 -0.26 -13.46
CA ASN A 145 -26.12 0.79 -14.45
C ASN A 145 -24.95 1.78 -14.55
N CYS A 146 -24.37 2.14 -13.40
CA CYS A 146 -23.14 2.94 -13.40
C CYS A 146 -21.97 2.18 -14.01
N ARG A 147 -21.89 0.86 -13.83
CA ARG A 147 -20.80 0.03 -14.38
C ARG A 147 -20.80 -0.04 -15.90
N PHE A 148 -21.97 -0.01 -16.52
CA PHE A 148 -22.11 0.12 -17.97
C PHE A 148 -21.66 1.50 -18.47
N ILE A 149 -22.02 2.57 -17.76
CA ILE A 149 -21.62 3.93 -18.12
C ILE A 149 -20.11 4.15 -17.91
N ASP A 150 -19.53 3.66 -16.83
CA ASP A 150 -18.07 3.75 -16.56
C ASP A 150 -17.25 2.86 -17.49
N GLY A 151 -17.90 1.93 -18.19
CA GLY A 151 -17.28 1.02 -19.16
C GLY A 151 -16.56 -0.17 -18.54
N THR A 152 -16.85 -0.47 -17.27
CA THR A 152 -16.35 -1.66 -16.56
C THR A 152 -17.12 -2.92 -16.93
N GLU A 153 -18.38 -2.76 -17.35
CA GLU A 153 -19.21 -3.82 -17.90
C GLU A 153 -19.76 -3.43 -19.26
N TYR A 154 -20.05 -4.43 -20.10
CA TYR A 154 -20.58 -4.22 -21.44
C TYR A 154 -22.11 -4.31 -21.46
N HIS A 155 -22.75 -3.38 -22.15
CA HIS A 155 -24.16 -3.43 -22.49
C HIS A 155 -24.36 -2.99 -23.94
N GLN A 156 -25.25 -3.67 -24.68
CA GLN A 156 -25.41 -3.42 -26.12
C GLN A 156 -26.01 -2.02 -26.44
N ASP A 157 -26.85 -1.50 -25.54
CA ASP A 157 -27.59 -0.24 -25.73
C ASP A 157 -26.99 0.96 -24.98
N ILE A 158 -25.94 0.73 -24.16
CA ILE A 158 -25.30 1.76 -23.34
C ILE A 158 -23.85 1.89 -23.77
N LYS A 159 -23.45 3.09 -24.20
CA LYS A 159 -22.07 3.39 -24.53
C LYS A 159 -21.33 3.87 -23.29
N PRO A 160 -20.07 3.46 -23.09
CA PRO A 160 -19.27 3.92 -21.98
C PRO A 160 -18.83 5.37 -22.17
N ILE A 161 -18.50 6.01 -21.05
CA ILE A 161 -17.78 7.29 -20.99
C ILE A 161 -16.46 7.17 -21.75
N TYR A 162 -16.13 8.22 -22.50
CA TYR A 162 -14.85 8.35 -23.19
C TYR A 162 -13.97 9.43 -22.52
N PRO A 163 -12.65 9.23 -22.39
CA PRO A 163 -11.93 7.98 -22.65
C PRO A 163 -12.32 6.89 -21.64
N SER A 164 -12.25 5.63 -22.08
CA SER A 164 -12.47 4.49 -21.19
C SER A 164 -11.47 4.52 -20.03
N GLY A 165 -11.93 4.25 -18.82
CA GLY A 165 -11.10 4.32 -17.61
C GLY A 165 -10.92 5.72 -17.01
N LEU A 166 -11.65 6.74 -17.51
CA LEU A 166 -11.57 8.11 -16.97
C LEU A 166 -11.81 8.18 -15.46
N LEU A 167 -12.84 7.48 -14.96
CA LEU A 167 -13.24 7.53 -13.54
C LEU A 167 -12.67 6.38 -12.70
N GLY A 168 -12.25 5.27 -13.32
CA GLY A 168 -11.90 4.03 -12.60
C GLY A 168 -13.13 3.14 -12.33
N GLU A 169 -12.92 1.95 -11.78
CA GLU A 169 -13.99 0.97 -11.57
C GLU A 169 -14.97 1.39 -10.45
N ASN A 170 -16.27 1.37 -10.74
CA ASN A 170 -17.39 1.72 -9.83
C ASN A 170 -17.39 3.16 -9.27
N LYS A 171 -16.52 4.04 -9.77
CA LYS A 171 -16.32 5.36 -9.17
C LYS A 171 -17.50 6.30 -9.39
N LEU A 172 -18.19 6.24 -10.54
CA LEU A 172 -19.39 7.05 -10.75
C LEU A 172 -20.50 6.67 -9.76
N TYR A 173 -20.68 5.38 -9.51
CA TYR A 173 -21.66 4.92 -8.52
C TYR A 173 -21.35 5.45 -7.12
N GLU A 174 -20.09 5.31 -6.68
CA GLU A 174 -19.64 5.81 -5.38
C GLU A 174 -19.91 7.31 -5.24
N TYR A 175 -19.57 8.10 -6.26
CA TYR A 175 -19.84 9.53 -6.25
C TYR A 175 -21.34 9.85 -6.19
N LEU A 176 -22.15 9.26 -7.07
CA LEU A 176 -23.59 9.56 -7.13
C LEU A 176 -24.33 9.12 -5.86
N LYS A 177 -23.94 7.98 -5.28
CA LYS A 177 -24.49 7.50 -4.00
C LYS A 177 -24.24 8.48 -2.86
N GLU A 178 -23.05 9.09 -2.82
CA GLU A 178 -22.69 10.12 -1.84
C GLU A 178 -23.14 11.54 -2.26
N LYS A 179 -24.00 11.64 -3.29
CA LYS A 179 -24.51 12.91 -3.86
C LYS A 179 -23.42 13.84 -4.40
N ILE A 180 -22.27 13.31 -4.78
CA ILE A 180 -21.18 14.07 -5.40
C ILE A 180 -21.49 14.27 -6.87
N ILE A 181 -21.61 15.53 -7.29
CA ILE A 181 -21.98 15.92 -8.66
C ILE A 181 -20.84 16.53 -9.45
N ALA A 182 -19.77 16.95 -8.80
CA ALA A 182 -18.59 17.41 -9.50
C ALA A 182 -17.33 17.08 -8.71
N VAL A 183 -16.29 16.67 -9.44
CA VAL A 183 -14.97 16.39 -8.90
C VAL A 183 -13.95 17.13 -9.74
N TYR A 184 -13.10 17.90 -9.08
CA TYR A 184 -11.89 18.46 -9.68
C TYR A 184 -10.68 17.75 -9.09
N GLU A 185 -10.04 16.91 -9.90
CA GLU A 185 -8.86 16.13 -9.56
C GLU A 185 -7.60 16.81 -10.12
N PRO A 186 -6.84 17.52 -9.27
CA PRO A 186 -5.58 18.11 -9.70
C PRO A 186 -4.56 17.01 -10.04
N LYS A 187 -3.52 17.37 -10.79
CA LYS A 187 -2.50 16.42 -11.22
C LYS A 187 -1.86 15.71 -10.02
N GLU A 188 -1.80 14.37 -10.09
CA GLU A 188 -1.08 13.57 -9.11
C GLU A 188 0.40 13.96 -9.09
N ILE A 189 0.92 14.24 -7.90
CA ILE A 189 2.33 14.53 -7.69
C ILE A 189 3.04 13.19 -7.63
N PHE A 190 3.58 12.73 -8.74
CA PHE A 190 4.45 11.54 -8.74
C PHE A 190 5.75 11.86 -8.00
N PHE A 191 6.01 11.11 -6.95
CA PHE A 191 7.22 11.16 -6.15
C PHE A 191 7.99 9.86 -6.31
N GLN A 192 9.23 9.97 -6.78
CA GLN A 192 10.17 8.86 -6.77
C GLN A 192 11.38 9.26 -5.93
N MET A 193 11.91 8.32 -5.16
CA MET A 193 13.08 8.54 -4.32
C MET A 193 14.07 7.39 -4.49
N ALA A 194 15.35 7.73 -4.55
CA ALA A 194 16.47 6.80 -4.69
C ALA A 194 17.67 7.26 -3.87
N GLU A 195 18.43 6.29 -3.36
CA GLU A 195 19.75 6.53 -2.79
C GLU A 195 20.80 6.61 -3.92
N SER A 196 21.62 7.64 -3.88
CA SER A 196 22.81 7.76 -4.73
C SER A 196 24.07 7.74 -3.86
N LYS A 197 24.98 6.81 -4.14
CA LYS A 197 26.33 6.79 -3.57
C LYS A 197 27.30 7.39 -4.57
N ASN A 198 27.72 8.64 -4.37
CA ASN A 198 28.76 9.26 -5.20
C ASN A 198 30.17 8.96 -4.65
N THR A 199 30.35 8.87 -3.32
CA THR A 199 31.59 8.45 -2.64
C THR A 199 31.27 7.82 -1.27
N ALA A 200 32.26 7.25 -0.57
CA ALA A 200 32.08 6.64 0.75
C ALA A 200 31.65 7.62 1.86
N LEU A 201 31.73 8.94 1.63
CA LEU A 201 31.43 10.00 2.62
C LEU A 201 30.19 10.84 2.28
N ASP A 202 29.72 10.84 1.04
CA ASP A 202 28.53 11.59 0.61
C ASP A 202 27.37 10.65 0.28
N LYS A 203 26.46 10.48 1.24
CA LYS A 203 25.19 9.81 1.03
C LYS A 203 24.13 10.83 0.63
N LYS A 204 23.42 10.54 -0.47
CA LYS A 204 22.40 11.44 -1.02
C LYS A 204 21.08 10.72 -1.17
N ILE A 205 20.02 11.37 -0.67
CA ILE A 205 18.65 11.02 -0.99
C ILE A 205 18.24 11.93 -2.14
N THR A 206 17.98 11.32 -3.30
CA THR A 206 17.50 12.03 -4.47
C THR A 206 16.06 11.67 -4.73
N GLY A 207 15.34 12.57 -5.36
CA GLY A 207 14.05 12.21 -5.91
C GLY A 207 13.58 13.16 -6.98
N PHE A 208 12.36 12.91 -7.43
CA PHE A 208 11.72 13.62 -8.52
C PHE A 208 10.27 13.88 -8.18
N ILE A 209 9.82 15.10 -8.47
CA ILE A 209 8.44 15.56 -8.35
C ILE A 209 7.92 15.98 -9.72
N GLN A 210 6.88 15.30 -10.19
CA GLN A 210 6.21 15.66 -11.44
C GLN A 210 5.05 16.64 -11.20
N SER A 211 5.32 17.94 -11.28
CA SER A 211 4.29 18.97 -11.20
C SER A 211 4.62 20.17 -12.09
N ASP A 212 3.76 21.18 -12.13
CA ASP A 212 4.05 22.40 -12.89
C ASP A 212 5.22 23.18 -12.28
N LYS A 213 5.77 24.14 -13.04
CA LYS A 213 6.94 24.92 -12.60
C LYS A 213 6.63 25.80 -11.39
N VAL A 214 5.42 26.36 -11.29
CA VAL A 214 5.02 27.24 -10.19
C VAL A 214 4.97 26.44 -8.90
N PHE A 215 4.35 25.27 -8.91
CA PHE A 215 4.34 24.36 -7.78
C PHE A 215 5.77 24.03 -7.32
N ARG A 216 6.65 23.61 -8.23
CA ARG A 216 8.05 23.27 -7.88
C ARG A 216 8.84 24.46 -7.32
N THR A 217 8.54 25.68 -7.78
CA THR A 217 9.17 26.90 -7.29
C THR A 217 8.67 27.27 -5.88
N ASP A 218 7.35 27.16 -5.67
CA ASP A 218 6.69 27.57 -4.43
C ASP A 218 6.83 26.53 -3.30
N HIS A 219 7.42 25.36 -3.57
CA HIS A 219 7.56 24.28 -2.60
C HIS A 219 9.02 23.79 -2.46
N TYR A 220 9.27 23.06 -1.38
CA TYR A 220 10.51 22.32 -1.13
C TYR A 220 10.18 20.97 -0.50
N VAL A 221 11.10 20.01 -0.62
CA VAL A 221 10.99 18.69 0.01
C VAL A 221 11.67 18.75 1.38
N ASN A 222 11.00 18.18 2.38
CA ASN A 222 11.51 17.98 3.72
C ASN A 222 11.40 16.49 4.07
N ILE A 223 12.50 15.88 4.46
CA ILE A 223 12.57 14.51 4.94
C ILE A 223 12.63 14.55 6.45
N GLN A 224 11.85 13.68 7.10
CA GLN A 224 11.75 13.56 8.55
C GLN A 224 11.83 12.09 8.96
N PHE A 225 12.15 11.87 10.24
CA PHE A 225 11.91 10.58 10.86
C PHE A 225 10.42 10.23 10.83
N LYS A 226 10.11 8.93 10.89
CA LYS A 226 8.72 8.43 10.76
C LYS A 226 7.79 8.98 11.85
N ASP A 227 8.31 9.20 13.05
CA ASP A 227 7.60 9.79 14.19
C ASP A 227 7.35 11.31 14.03
N GLY A 228 7.91 11.94 12.99
CA GLY A 228 7.80 13.37 12.71
C GLY A 228 8.58 14.26 13.67
N SER A 229 9.43 13.69 14.54
CA SER A 229 10.09 14.41 15.63
C SER A 229 11.20 15.34 15.15
N GLU A 230 11.93 14.95 14.10
CA GLU A 230 13.07 15.71 13.59
C GLU A 230 13.21 15.65 12.06
N SER A 231 13.71 16.75 11.47
CA SER A 231 14.02 16.88 10.04
C SER A 231 15.39 16.28 9.75
N ILE A 232 15.39 15.24 8.90
CA ILE A 232 16.59 14.60 8.37
C ILE A 232 17.27 15.50 7.34
N GLY A 233 16.48 16.27 6.58
CA GLY A 233 17.04 17.23 5.63
C GLY A 233 15.97 17.86 4.74
N LYS A 234 16.38 18.93 4.04
CA LYS A 234 15.50 19.71 3.16
C LYS A 234 16.17 19.96 1.82
N ALA A 235 15.41 19.94 0.74
CA ALA A 235 15.89 20.25 -0.59
C ALA A 235 14.89 21.08 -1.39
N ASP A 236 15.44 22.01 -2.17
CA ASP A 236 14.68 22.70 -3.20
C ASP A 236 14.38 21.76 -4.37
N ILE A 237 13.22 21.95 -5.00
CA ILE A 237 12.82 21.20 -6.18
C ILE A 237 13.27 22.01 -7.40
N ASP A 238 14.04 21.40 -8.29
CA ASP A 238 14.44 22.00 -9.55
C ASP A 238 13.18 22.40 -10.35
N PRO A 239 12.95 23.69 -10.65
CA PRO A 239 11.75 24.14 -11.34
C PRO A 239 11.61 23.64 -12.78
N VAL A 240 12.72 23.23 -13.40
CA VAL A 240 12.78 22.72 -14.78
C VAL A 240 12.64 21.21 -14.76
N THR A 241 13.50 20.52 -13.99
CA THR A 241 13.60 19.06 -14.03
C THR A 241 12.76 18.36 -12.98
N GLY A 242 12.27 19.05 -11.95
CA GLY A 242 11.50 18.42 -10.86
C GLY A 242 12.35 17.58 -9.91
N ARG A 243 13.66 17.51 -10.14
CA ARG A 243 14.60 16.76 -9.31
C ARG A 243 14.91 17.54 -8.04
N TRP A 244 15.17 16.82 -6.96
CA TRP A 244 15.64 17.38 -5.70
C TRP A 244 16.67 16.42 -5.10
N GLU A 245 17.56 16.95 -4.27
CA GLU A 245 18.66 16.18 -3.67
C GLU A 245 18.96 16.68 -2.26
N ILE A 246 19.02 15.76 -1.30
CA ILE A 246 19.35 16.00 0.10
C ILE A 246 20.62 15.21 0.42
N SER A 247 21.63 15.91 0.94
CA SER A 247 22.81 15.27 1.52
C SER A 247 22.48 14.88 2.96
N VAL A 248 22.73 13.62 3.33
CA VAL A 248 22.43 13.08 4.66
C VAL A 248 23.67 12.42 5.26
N GLU A 249 23.82 12.52 6.57
CA GLU A 249 24.93 11.85 7.28
C GLU A 249 24.77 10.31 7.24
N GLU A 250 23.53 9.84 7.35
CA GLU A 250 23.18 8.43 7.25
C GLU A 250 21.96 8.21 6.36
N THR A 251 21.96 7.12 5.60
CA THR A 251 20.82 6.71 4.80
C THR A 251 19.81 6.01 5.68
N TYR A 252 18.81 6.76 6.14
CA TYR A 252 17.68 6.20 6.87
C TYR A 252 16.83 5.37 5.91
N GLY A 253 16.81 4.04 6.12
CA GLY A 253 16.03 3.11 5.30
C GLY A 253 14.51 3.31 5.41
N LYS A 254 14.05 4.16 6.32
CA LYS A 254 12.63 4.51 6.53
C LYS A 254 12.49 5.94 7.02
N GLY A 255 11.37 6.58 6.69
CA GLY A 255 11.06 7.92 7.18
C GLY A 255 9.75 8.44 6.59
N ARG A 256 9.57 9.75 6.65
CA ARG A 256 8.48 10.48 6.01
C ARG A 256 9.05 11.58 5.14
N TYR A 257 8.48 11.77 3.95
CA TYR A 257 8.74 12.96 3.16
C TYR A 257 7.53 13.88 3.18
N LEU A 258 7.79 15.18 3.11
CA LEU A 258 6.80 16.25 3.07
C LEU A 258 7.18 17.24 1.98
N VAL A 259 6.22 17.62 1.14
CA VAL A 259 6.36 18.76 0.24
C VAL A 259 5.72 19.97 0.92
N ILE A 260 6.53 20.97 1.26
CA ILE A 260 6.11 22.10 2.08
C ILE A 260 6.03 23.35 1.23
N ASN A 261 4.92 24.07 1.35
CA ASN A 261 4.75 25.37 0.70
C ASN A 261 5.64 26.42 1.38
N ARG A 262 6.49 27.11 0.62
CA ARG A 262 7.43 28.10 1.14
C ARG A 262 6.74 29.29 1.80
N LYS A 263 5.58 29.72 1.28
CA LYS A 263 4.88 30.93 1.75
C LYS A 263 4.13 30.66 3.05
N THR A 264 3.47 29.51 3.16
CA THR A 264 2.63 29.18 4.32
C THR A 264 3.35 28.35 5.37
N GLY A 265 4.46 27.70 5.02
CA GLY A 265 5.17 26.75 5.87
C GLY A 265 4.39 25.45 6.13
N ARG A 266 3.23 25.26 5.50
CA ARG A 266 2.38 24.08 5.71
C ARG A 266 2.73 22.96 4.73
N PRO A 267 2.69 21.69 5.15
CA PRO A 267 2.80 20.56 4.23
C PRO A 267 1.60 20.55 3.29
N THR A 268 1.87 20.40 2.00
CA THR A 268 0.86 20.28 0.94
C THR A 268 0.66 18.81 0.54
N PHE A 269 1.70 17.99 0.75
CA PHE A 269 1.72 16.57 0.41
C PHE A 269 2.77 15.85 1.24
N GLY A 270 2.64 14.54 1.47
CA GLY A 270 3.71 13.71 2.01
C GLY A 270 3.28 12.31 2.42
N GLU A 271 4.22 11.36 2.38
CA GLU A 271 3.99 9.96 2.75
C GLU A 271 5.16 9.38 3.56
N ASN A 272 4.89 8.23 4.17
CA ASN A 272 5.93 7.38 4.72
C ASN A 272 6.66 6.66 3.58
N TYR A 273 7.98 6.49 3.71
CA TYR A 273 8.79 5.76 2.74
C TYR A 273 9.62 4.66 3.40
N PHE A 274 10.02 3.71 2.56
CA PHE A 274 11.05 2.72 2.86
C PHE A 274 12.01 2.65 1.67
N ILE A 275 13.31 2.78 1.92
CA ILE A 275 14.35 2.63 0.89
C ILE A 275 14.92 1.22 1.02
N ILE A 276 14.84 0.44 -0.05
CA ILE A 276 15.50 -0.87 -0.12
C ILE A 276 17.00 -0.61 -0.36
N GLN A 277 17.82 -0.88 0.64
CA GLN A 277 19.26 -0.69 0.59
C GLN A 277 19.98 -2.02 0.29
N ASN A 278 21.13 -1.93 -0.39
CA ASN A 278 22.04 -3.05 -0.62
C ASN A 278 21.36 -4.29 -1.23
N MET A 279 20.53 -4.08 -2.24
CA MET A 279 19.91 -5.18 -2.99
C MET A 279 21.01 -6.01 -3.67
N THR A 280 21.28 -7.20 -3.14
CA THR A 280 22.19 -8.17 -3.75
C THR A 280 21.39 -9.18 -4.54
N PHE A 281 21.61 -9.23 -5.85
CA PHE A 281 21.10 -10.32 -6.67
C PHE A 281 22.11 -11.46 -6.61
N SER A 282 21.71 -12.56 -5.98
CA SER A 282 22.49 -13.80 -6.01
C SER A 282 21.86 -14.74 -7.04
N ASP A 283 22.58 -15.00 -8.14
CA ASP A 283 22.23 -16.05 -9.11
C ASP A 283 22.53 -17.43 -8.50
N HIS A 284 21.75 -17.80 -7.50
CA HIS A 284 21.74 -19.15 -6.98
C HIS A 284 20.55 -19.88 -7.61
N VAL A 285 20.85 -20.96 -8.33
CA VAL A 285 19.81 -21.88 -8.81
C VAL A 285 19.17 -22.50 -7.57
N ALA A 286 18.03 -21.94 -7.15
CA ALA A 286 17.25 -22.45 -6.03
C ALA A 286 16.73 -23.85 -6.40
N ARG A 287 17.40 -24.89 -5.89
CA ARG A 287 16.92 -26.28 -6.02
C ARG A 287 16.01 -26.68 -4.86
N THR A 288 16.03 -25.91 -3.77
CA THR A 288 15.27 -26.22 -2.55
C THR A 288 14.63 -24.97 -1.97
N ILE A 289 13.31 -25.01 -1.84
CA ILE A 289 12.49 -23.96 -1.21
C ILE A 289 11.83 -24.56 0.03
N LEU A 290 12.08 -23.96 1.18
CA LEU A 290 11.40 -24.24 2.44
C LEU A 290 10.24 -23.26 2.62
N THR A 291 9.01 -23.77 2.76
CA THR A 291 7.90 -22.95 3.21
C THR A 291 7.88 -22.94 4.73
N ASP A 292 8.02 -21.77 5.34
CA ASP A 292 8.04 -21.60 6.79
C ASP A 292 6.62 -21.64 7.41
N LEU A 293 6.51 -21.61 8.74
CA LEU A 293 5.22 -21.67 9.46
C LEU A 293 4.36 -20.41 9.28
N PHE A 294 4.89 -19.37 8.64
CA PHE A 294 4.17 -18.15 8.25
C PHE A 294 3.80 -18.14 6.75
N GLY A 295 4.14 -19.20 6.01
CA GLY A 295 3.87 -19.31 4.58
C GLY A 295 4.93 -18.63 3.69
N ARG A 296 6.04 -18.14 4.24
CA ARG A 296 7.13 -17.54 3.47
C ARG A 296 7.95 -18.63 2.80
N GLN A 297 8.37 -18.38 1.57
CA GLN A 297 9.28 -19.25 0.83
C GLN A 297 10.72 -18.81 1.06
N ILE A 298 11.51 -19.68 1.70
CA ILE A 298 12.91 -19.47 2.01
C ILE A 298 13.74 -20.33 1.06
N ILE A 299 14.62 -19.69 0.28
CA ILE A 299 15.55 -20.39 -0.60
C ILE A 299 16.68 -20.98 0.26
N LEU A 300 16.88 -22.29 0.17
CA LEU A 300 17.98 -22.98 0.82
C LEU A 300 19.12 -23.16 -0.21
N LEU A 301 20.31 -22.67 0.14
CA LEU A 301 21.50 -22.78 -0.71
C LEU A 301 22.20 -24.14 -0.50
N GLU A 302 22.59 -24.81 -1.60
CA GLU A 302 23.32 -26.11 -1.56
C GLU A 302 24.70 -25.96 -0.89
N ASN A 303 25.38 -24.83 -1.13
CA ASN A 303 26.77 -24.59 -0.73
C ASN A 303 26.93 -23.55 0.39
N GLY A 304 25.92 -23.38 1.25
CA GLY A 304 26.16 -22.74 2.53
C GLY A 304 27.10 -23.64 3.34
N SER A 305 28.41 -23.46 3.16
CA SER A 305 29.43 -23.90 4.11
C SER A 305 28.91 -23.60 5.51
N GLY A 306 29.05 -24.54 6.44
CA GLY A 306 28.61 -24.42 7.83
C GLY A 306 29.39 -23.35 8.61
N GLU A 307 29.49 -22.14 8.07
CA GLU A 307 29.97 -20.96 8.74
C GLU A 307 28.86 -20.52 9.69
N THR A 308 29.18 -20.60 10.98
CA THR A 308 28.40 -19.97 12.03
C THR A 308 28.22 -18.49 11.69
N SER A 309 26.98 -18.01 11.79
CA SER A 309 26.74 -16.56 11.73
C SER A 309 27.60 -15.85 12.77
N PRO A 310 28.08 -14.62 12.50
CA PRO A 310 28.79 -13.84 13.50
C PRO A 310 27.95 -13.71 14.78
N PRO A 311 28.59 -13.53 15.95
CA PRO A 311 27.89 -13.37 17.22
C PRO A 311 26.80 -12.29 17.10
N VAL A 312 25.60 -12.62 17.57
CA VAL A 312 24.48 -11.67 17.55
C VAL A 312 24.60 -10.77 18.77
N ASP A 313 24.69 -9.45 18.55
CA ASP A 313 24.62 -8.45 19.63
C ASP A 313 23.28 -8.53 20.38
N ALA A 314 23.19 -7.87 21.55
CA ALA A 314 21.97 -7.81 22.34
C ALA A 314 20.76 -7.42 21.47
N LEU A 315 19.80 -8.34 21.32
CA LEU A 315 18.62 -8.14 20.50
C LEU A 315 17.59 -7.31 21.25
N ASN A 316 17.45 -6.04 20.86
CA ASN A 316 16.27 -5.25 21.22
C ASN A 316 15.15 -5.55 20.23
N TRP A 317 13.96 -5.88 20.75
CA TRP A 317 12.76 -6.09 19.96
C TRP A 317 11.57 -5.42 20.64
N ASP A 318 10.80 -4.67 19.86
CA ASP A 318 9.60 -3.96 20.31
C ASP A 318 8.52 -4.11 19.23
N TYR A 319 7.37 -4.66 19.61
CA TYR A 319 6.25 -4.93 18.71
C TYR A 319 5.68 -3.66 18.07
N THR A 320 5.83 -2.50 18.73
CA THR A 320 5.27 -1.22 18.28
C THR A 320 5.96 -0.65 17.03
N LEU A 321 7.11 -1.21 16.65
CA LEU A 321 7.92 -0.73 15.53
C LEU A 321 7.50 -1.30 14.16
N TYR A 322 6.55 -2.25 14.13
CA TYR A 322 6.16 -2.99 12.93
C TYR A 322 4.73 -2.62 12.46
N PRO A 323 4.44 -2.73 11.14
CA PRO A 323 3.17 -2.29 10.55
C PRO A 323 1.98 -3.16 10.98
N ASP A 324 2.22 -4.44 11.29
CA ASP A 324 1.22 -5.37 11.78
C ASP A 324 1.88 -6.48 12.63
N ALA A 325 1.03 -7.23 13.34
CA ALA A 325 1.47 -8.30 14.24
C ALA A 325 2.18 -9.44 13.51
N THR A 326 1.77 -9.77 12.29
CA THR A 326 2.37 -10.86 11.50
C THR A 326 3.80 -10.50 11.12
N GLN A 327 4.04 -9.26 10.66
CA GLN A 327 5.39 -8.79 10.35
C GLN A 327 6.27 -8.74 11.60
N ALA A 328 5.73 -8.28 12.74
CA ALA A 328 6.47 -8.26 14.00
C ALA A 328 6.91 -9.67 14.45
N GLU A 329 6.01 -10.65 14.30
CA GLU A 329 6.25 -12.06 14.58
C GLU A 329 7.33 -12.65 13.67
N ILE A 330 7.19 -12.43 12.36
CA ILE A 330 8.17 -12.88 11.37
C ILE A 330 9.59 -12.38 11.71
N GLU A 331 9.73 -11.09 12.01
CA GLU A 331 11.01 -10.46 12.33
C GLU A 331 11.60 -10.99 13.65
N LEU A 332 10.75 -11.24 14.66
CA LEU A 332 11.19 -11.87 15.90
C LEU A 332 11.69 -13.30 15.66
N SER A 333 10.98 -14.06 14.83
CA SER A 333 11.38 -15.42 14.45
C SER A 333 12.73 -15.44 13.74
N ASP A 334 12.96 -14.51 12.80
CA ASP A 334 14.23 -14.41 12.07
C ASP A 334 15.40 -14.00 12.97
N LYS A 335 15.16 -13.12 13.96
CA LYS A 335 16.14 -12.78 15.00
C LYS A 335 16.50 -13.99 15.87
N ILE A 336 15.51 -14.77 16.31
CA ILE A 336 15.75 -16.01 17.06
C ILE A 336 16.54 -17.02 16.20
N ALA A 337 16.19 -17.15 14.92
CA ALA A 337 16.90 -18.03 13.99
C ALA A 337 18.37 -17.63 13.85
N SER A 338 18.65 -16.33 13.79
CA SER A 338 20.01 -15.79 13.73
C SER A 338 20.82 -16.13 14.98
N VAL A 339 20.21 -16.08 16.18
CA VAL A 339 20.84 -16.55 17.42
C VAL A 339 21.17 -18.04 17.32
N LEU A 340 20.19 -18.88 16.93
CA LEU A 340 20.41 -20.32 16.78
C LEU A 340 21.55 -20.66 15.81
N LEU A 341 21.63 -19.94 14.69
CA LEU A 341 22.71 -20.09 13.70
C LEU A 341 24.09 -19.65 14.23
N SER A 342 24.14 -18.73 15.19
CA SER A 342 25.39 -18.30 15.82
C SER A 342 25.92 -19.28 16.88
N LEU A 343 25.05 -20.11 17.46
CA LEU A 343 25.43 -21.08 18.51
C LEU A 343 26.21 -22.29 17.97
N GLY A 344 26.22 -22.51 16.65
CA GLY A 344 26.96 -23.60 16.02
C GLY A 344 26.13 -24.84 15.70
N ARG A 345 26.86 -25.93 15.40
CA ARG A 345 26.29 -27.18 14.89
C ARG A 345 25.43 -27.93 15.90
N SER A 346 25.80 -27.86 17.17
CA SER A 346 25.19 -28.61 18.26
C SER A 346 24.75 -27.65 19.34
N ILE A 347 23.46 -27.64 19.66
CA ILE A 347 22.90 -26.79 20.71
C ILE A 347 22.34 -27.61 21.85
N VAL A 348 22.49 -27.08 23.06
CA VAL A 348 21.81 -27.57 24.25
C VAL A 348 20.79 -26.53 24.69
N ILE A 349 19.52 -26.95 24.78
CA ILE A 349 18.45 -26.09 25.28
C ILE A 349 18.06 -26.58 26.67
N SER A 350 18.31 -25.75 27.67
CA SER A 350 18.00 -26.05 29.08
C SER A 350 16.59 -25.62 29.43
N ASP A 351 15.88 -26.47 30.18
CA ASP A 351 14.55 -26.25 30.72
C ASP A 351 13.50 -25.75 29.71
N PRO A 352 13.37 -26.35 28.51
CA PRO A 352 12.50 -25.82 27.47
C PRO A 352 11.03 -26.22 27.65
N TYR A 353 10.48 -26.09 28.86
CA TYR A 353 9.17 -26.67 29.22
C TYR A 353 8.02 -26.22 28.30
N PHE A 354 8.15 -25.06 27.66
CA PHE A 354 7.22 -24.55 26.65
C PHE A 354 7.17 -25.39 25.36
N LEU A 355 8.17 -26.22 25.01
CA LEU A 355 8.15 -27.01 23.77
C LEU A 355 7.16 -28.19 23.81
N GLY A 356 6.74 -28.62 25.01
CA GLY A 356 5.86 -29.78 25.22
C GLY A 356 4.37 -29.48 25.17
N ASP A 357 3.97 -28.21 25.08
CA ASP A 357 2.56 -27.80 25.10
C ASP A 357 2.01 -27.65 23.67
N LEU A 358 1.86 -28.77 22.97
CA LEU A 358 1.17 -28.85 21.67
C LEU A 358 -0.30 -29.23 21.89
N LYS A 359 -1.21 -28.62 21.11
CA LYS A 359 -2.64 -28.92 21.15
C LYS A 359 -3.05 -29.75 19.94
N GLU A 360 -3.79 -30.83 20.17
CA GLU A 360 -4.41 -31.60 19.11
C GLU A 360 -5.77 -30.98 18.75
N VAL A 361 -5.93 -30.55 17.51
CA VAL A 361 -7.18 -30.03 16.94
C VAL A 361 -7.43 -30.77 15.63
N ASP A 362 -8.57 -31.45 15.51
CA ASP A 362 -8.96 -32.21 14.30
C ASP A 362 -7.88 -33.21 13.81
N LYS A 363 -7.27 -33.95 14.75
CA LYS A 363 -6.17 -34.89 14.49
C LYS A 363 -4.92 -34.24 13.87
N LYS A 364 -4.81 -32.91 13.96
CA LYS A 364 -3.63 -32.12 13.59
C LYS A 364 -3.09 -31.43 14.83
N TRP A 365 -1.78 -31.51 15.02
CA TRP A 365 -1.13 -30.83 16.13
C TRP A 365 -0.88 -29.37 15.75
N THR A 366 -1.21 -28.48 16.67
CA THR A 366 -1.09 -27.04 16.54
C THR A 366 -0.30 -26.49 17.72
N PHE A 367 0.36 -25.35 17.52
CA PHE A 367 1.09 -24.66 18.58
C PHE A 367 0.10 -24.02 19.55
N ALA A 368 0.29 -24.21 20.85
CA ALA A 368 -0.56 -23.63 21.89
C ALA A 368 -0.40 -22.11 22.05
N SER A 369 0.75 -21.56 21.63
CA SER A 369 1.04 -20.12 21.71
C SER A 369 1.82 -19.57 20.51
N THR A 370 1.71 -18.26 20.30
CA THR A 370 2.53 -17.51 19.35
C THR A 370 4.03 -17.68 19.63
N GLY A 371 4.44 -17.64 20.90
CA GLY A 371 5.85 -17.81 21.30
C GLY A 371 6.43 -19.15 20.85
N GLN A 372 5.67 -20.24 20.97
CA GLN A 372 6.08 -21.55 20.43
C GLN A 372 6.20 -21.52 18.92
N ARG A 373 5.19 -20.99 18.20
CA ARG A 373 5.21 -20.90 16.74
C ARG A 373 6.45 -20.15 16.25
N LEU A 374 6.77 -19.02 16.89
CA LEU A 374 7.95 -18.21 16.60
C LEU A 374 9.26 -18.98 16.76
N PHE A 375 9.40 -19.67 17.90
CA PHE A 375 10.59 -20.48 18.20
C PHE A 375 10.73 -21.66 17.24
N PHE A 376 9.64 -22.37 16.95
CA PHE A 376 9.66 -23.50 16.02
C PHE A 376 9.97 -23.08 14.60
N ASN A 377 9.41 -21.95 14.16
CA ASN A 377 9.73 -21.41 12.84
C ASN A 377 11.22 -21.04 12.74
N ALA A 378 11.77 -20.43 13.80
CA ALA A 378 13.18 -20.11 13.89
C ALA A 378 14.07 -21.37 13.85
N LEU A 379 13.65 -22.41 14.57
CA LEU A 379 14.35 -23.70 14.63
C LEU A 379 14.38 -24.39 13.27
N ILE A 380 13.23 -24.52 12.61
CA ILE A 380 13.12 -25.09 11.27
C ILE A 380 13.96 -24.30 10.27
N THR A 381 13.93 -22.96 10.36
CA THR A 381 14.76 -22.10 9.49
C THR A 381 16.25 -22.33 9.71
N ALA A 382 16.70 -22.46 10.96
CA ALA A 382 18.10 -22.72 11.30
C ALA A 382 18.57 -24.12 10.82
N ILE A 383 17.72 -25.14 10.96
CA ILE A 383 18.00 -26.50 10.46
C ILE A 383 18.06 -26.51 8.93
N GLY A 384 17.09 -25.88 8.25
CA GLY A 384 17.05 -25.82 6.79
C GLY A 384 18.26 -25.13 6.17
N LYS A 385 18.79 -24.10 6.85
CA LYS A 385 20.05 -23.44 6.46
C LYS A 385 21.29 -24.33 6.65
N GLY A 386 21.17 -25.47 7.33
CA GLY A 386 22.17 -26.54 7.36
C GLY A 386 23.28 -26.40 8.39
N VAL A 387 23.29 -25.31 9.18
CA VAL A 387 24.26 -25.07 10.26
C VAL A 387 23.93 -25.92 11.48
N LEU A 388 22.67 -25.92 11.92
CA LEU A 388 22.21 -26.66 13.09
C LEU A 388 21.90 -28.12 12.73
N ARG A 389 22.60 -29.07 13.37
CA ARG A 389 22.48 -30.51 13.10
C ARG A 389 22.15 -31.35 14.32
N GLU A 390 22.49 -30.86 15.51
CA GLU A 390 22.27 -31.59 16.74
C GLU A 390 21.57 -30.71 17.77
N ILE A 391 20.53 -31.25 18.37
CA ILE A 391 19.77 -30.59 19.44
C ILE A 391 19.69 -31.55 20.62
N THR A 392 20.13 -31.09 21.79
CA THR A 392 19.91 -31.79 23.05
C THR A 392 19.04 -30.92 23.95
N LEU A 393 17.88 -31.44 24.33
CA LEU A 393 16.99 -30.80 25.29
C LEU A 393 17.27 -31.37 26.67
N VAL A 394 17.59 -30.51 27.63
CA VAL A 394 17.90 -30.92 29.00
C VAL A 394 16.90 -30.28 29.94
N GLY A 395 16.36 -31.05 30.90
CA GLY A 395 15.44 -30.47 31.87
C GLY A 395 15.24 -31.30 33.13
N ASN A 396 14.51 -30.71 34.07
CA ASN A 396 14.08 -31.37 35.29
C ASN A 396 12.58 -31.68 35.23
N TRP A 397 12.22 -32.95 35.44
CA TRP A 397 10.81 -33.36 35.41
C TRP A 397 9.99 -32.73 36.54
N GLY A 398 10.55 -32.58 37.74
CA GLY A 398 9.87 -31.97 38.89
C GLY A 398 9.43 -30.53 38.60
N ARG A 399 10.26 -29.76 37.88
CA ARG A 399 9.91 -28.42 37.38
C ARG A 399 8.98 -28.47 36.18
N ALA A 400 9.19 -29.38 35.23
CA ALA A 400 8.29 -29.51 34.07
C ALA A 400 6.84 -29.78 34.49
N ASN A 401 6.64 -30.62 35.52
CA ASN A 401 5.32 -31.00 36.04
C ASN A 401 4.55 -29.83 36.68
N SER A 402 5.19 -28.70 37.00
CA SER A 402 4.47 -27.49 37.45
C SER A 402 3.94 -26.64 36.28
N TYR A 403 4.38 -26.91 35.04
CA TYR A 403 4.05 -26.11 33.86
C TYR A 403 3.33 -26.89 32.76
N VAL A 404 3.23 -28.22 32.88
CA VAL A 404 2.67 -29.10 31.85
C VAL A 404 1.60 -29.98 32.47
N GLU A 405 0.43 -30.05 31.83
CA GLU A 405 -0.62 -31.01 32.18
C GLU A 405 -0.27 -32.44 31.71
N GLY A 406 -0.30 -33.41 32.63
CA GLY A 406 -0.18 -34.84 32.34
C GLY A 406 0.98 -35.53 33.04
N SER A 407 1.22 -36.79 32.69
CA SER A 407 2.33 -37.59 33.25
C SER A 407 3.66 -37.32 32.53
N GLN A 408 4.78 -37.77 33.12
CA GLN A 408 6.10 -37.73 32.47
C GLN A 408 6.05 -38.41 31.09
N THR A 409 5.37 -39.54 31.00
CA THR A 409 5.18 -40.28 29.77
C THR A 409 4.42 -39.47 28.71
N ASP A 410 3.40 -38.70 29.12
CA ASP A 410 2.64 -37.85 28.19
C ASP A 410 3.49 -36.72 27.64
N PHE A 411 4.29 -36.09 28.51
CA PHE A 411 5.25 -35.07 28.13
C PHE A 411 6.30 -35.64 27.17
N GLU A 412 6.95 -36.75 27.52
CA GLU A 412 7.94 -37.41 26.67
C GLU A 412 7.37 -37.77 25.29
N ARG A 413 6.12 -38.26 25.24
CA ARG A 413 5.41 -38.53 23.99
C ARG A 413 5.22 -37.26 23.15
N ARG A 414 4.78 -36.14 23.73
CA ARG A 414 4.62 -34.86 23.00
C ARG A 414 5.94 -34.37 22.40
N TYR A 415 7.07 -34.57 23.10
CA TYR A 415 8.40 -34.27 22.56
C TYR A 415 8.83 -35.20 21.43
N GLN A 416 8.58 -36.51 21.54
CA GLN A 416 8.86 -37.45 20.46
C GLN A 416 8.06 -37.09 19.19
N MET A 417 6.81 -36.66 19.36
CA MET A 417 5.98 -36.20 18.26
C MET A 417 6.51 -34.91 17.64
N LEU A 418 7.02 -34.00 18.47
CA LEU A 418 7.68 -32.81 17.98
C LEU A 418 8.95 -33.13 17.17
N ALA A 419 9.77 -34.05 17.67
CA ALA A 419 10.94 -34.55 16.94
C ALA A 419 10.53 -35.13 15.58
N ALA A 420 9.46 -35.92 15.55
CA ALA A 420 8.91 -36.49 14.31
C ALA A 420 8.38 -35.41 13.35
N LEU A 421 7.79 -34.32 13.86
CA LEU A 421 7.33 -33.20 13.05
C LEU A 421 8.51 -32.49 12.38
N ILE A 422 9.56 -32.19 13.15
CA ILE A 422 10.79 -31.57 12.63
C ILE A 422 11.44 -32.49 11.58
N GLN A 423 11.61 -33.78 11.88
CA GLN A 423 12.16 -34.76 10.93
C GLN A 423 11.29 -34.89 9.67
N GLY A 424 9.96 -34.86 9.83
CA GLY A 424 9.00 -34.90 8.74
C GLY A 424 9.14 -33.72 7.78
N THR A 425 9.39 -32.51 8.29
CA THR A 425 9.62 -31.29 7.47
C THR A 425 10.79 -31.46 6.51
N PHE A 426 11.85 -32.18 6.90
CA PHE A 426 13.06 -32.40 6.10
C PHE A 426 13.12 -33.79 5.45
N LYS A 427 12.01 -34.54 5.42
CA LYS A 427 11.99 -35.92 4.88
C LYS A 427 12.44 -35.99 3.41
N SER A 428 12.11 -34.98 2.61
CA SER A 428 12.52 -34.86 1.20
C SER A 428 13.94 -34.32 1.01
N TRP A 429 14.62 -33.91 2.09
CA TRP A 429 15.95 -33.30 2.07
C TRP A 429 16.87 -33.98 3.10
N PRO A 430 17.36 -35.20 2.81
CA PRO A 430 18.13 -36.00 3.76
C PRO A 430 19.40 -35.29 4.27
N ASP A 431 20.01 -34.48 3.40
CA ASP A 431 21.18 -33.66 3.69
C ASP A 431 20.87 -32.46 4.59
N LYS A 432 19.59 -32.19 4.92
CA LYS A 432 19.15 -31.11 5.82
C LYS A 432 18.47 -31.65 7.10
N GLN A 433 18.46 -32.96 7.31
CA GLN A 433 17.95 -33.55 8.54
C GLN A 433 18.89 -33.31 9.72
N LEU A 434 18.33 -33.36 10.93
CA LEU A 434 19.10 -33.39 12.16
C LEU A 434 19.82 -34.74 12.28
N ASP A 435 21.12 -34.69 12.57
CA ASP A 435 21.92 -35.86 12.89
C ASP A 435 21.50 -36.43 14.25
N ARG A 436 21.11 -35.55 15.18
CA ARG A 436 20.70 -35.92 16.54
C ARG A 436 19.63 -34.98 17.09
N PHE A 437 18.55 -35.54 17.61
CA PHE A 437 17.56 -34.85 18.44
C PHE A 437 17.35 -35.67 19.71
N GLU A 438 17.95 -35.22 20.81
CA GLU A 438 17.98 -35.97 22.06
C GLU A 438 17.29 -35.19 23.17
N MET A 439 16.70 -35.92 24.11
CA MET A 439 16.02 -35.35 25.25
C MET A 439 16.47 -36.07 26.54
N VAL A 440 16.97 -35.28 27.50
CA VAL A 440 17.50 -35.76 28.78
C VAL A 440 16.76 -35.07 29.91
N PHE A 441 15.73 -35.74 30.45
CA PHE A 441 15.02 -35.28 31.64
C PHE A 441 15.45 -36.06 32.87
N THR A 442 15.75 -35.32 33.93
CA THR A 442 16.22 -35.87 35.18
C THR A 442 15.20 -35.63 36.29
N LYS A 443 15.14 -36.54 37.27
CA LYS A 443 14.26 -36.41 38.44
C LYS A 443 14.78 -35.41 39.49
N GLY A 444 16.07 -35.07 39.49
CA GLY A 444 16.71 -34.12 40.42
C GLY A 444 17.30 -32.93 39.66
N SER A 445 17.60 -31.81 40.33
CA SER A 445 18.10 -30.60 39.65
C SER A 445 19.42 -30.90 38.92
N PHE A 446 19.60 -30.34 37.73
CA PHE A 446 20.83 -30.53 36.96
C PHE A 446 22.05 -29.88 37.65
N HIS A 447 21.82 -28.81 38.43
CA HIS A 447 22.82 -28.14 39.26
C HIS A 447 23.31 -28.97 40.46
N ASP A 448 22.55 -29.99 40.89
CA ASP A 448 22.90 -30.81 42.07
C ASP A 448 23.77 -32.04 41.69
N ARG A 449 24.22 -32.14 40.43
CA ARG A 449 24.95 -33.30 39.88
C ARG A 449 26.41 -33.04 39.54
N TYR A 450 26.88 -31.79 39.65
CA TYR A 450 28.26 -31.38 39.40
C TYR A 450 28.84 -30.69 40.62
#